data_AF-A0A9W6S148-F1
#
_entry.id   AF-A0A9W6S148-F1
#
_cell.length_a   1.000
_cell.length_b   1.000
_cell.length_c   1.000
_cell.angle_alpha   90.00
_cell.angle_beta   90.00
_cell.angle_gamma   90.00
#
_symmetry.space_group_name_H-M   'P 1'
#
loop_
_entity.id
_entity.type
_entity.pdbx_description
1 polymer ?
#
loop_
_entity_poly.entity_id
_entity_poly.type
_entity_poly.pdbx_seq_one_letter_code
_entity_poly.pdbx_strand_id
1 'polypeptide(L)'
;MADFNQTLLTHHDQAVEAAKRAGQRLTRLLETDEPNLAAAIAETLQRRAYARWWTTLIDHIEDGGTDPATALTDARTTAHDALLTLPIPRSACPYATAEAITVVEATRAFFHDTATLMTSPRRPE
;
A
#
# COMPACT_ATOMS: atom_id res chain seq x y z
N MET A 1 -16.45 0.36 17.70
CA MET A 1 -16.33 0.51 16.23
C MET A 1 -15.59 1.78 15.80
N ALA A 2 -15.86 2.95 16.40
CA ALA A 2 -15.17 4.21 16.05
C ALA A 2 -13.62 4.11 16.12
N ASP A 3 -13.10 3.38 17.10
CA ASP A 3 -11.66 3.20 17.32
C ASP A 3 -10.94 2.43 16.20
N PHE A 4 -11.61 1.41 15.63
CA PHE A 4 -11.04 0.62 14.56
C PHE A 4 -11.04 1.38 13.22
N ASN A 5 -12.14 2.05 12.89
CA ASN A 5 -12.19 2.89 11.69
C ASN A 5 -11.14 4.00 11.73
N GLN A 6 -11.00 4.65 12.90
CA GLN A 6 -9.97 5.68 13.09
C GLN A 6 -8.55 5.13 12.94
N THR A 7 -8.32 3.89 13.37
CA THR A 7 -7.03 3.20 13.18
C THR A 7 -6.75 3.00 11.70
N LEU A 8 -7.71 2.53 10.89
CA LEU A 8 -7.54 2.37 9.45
C LEU A 8 -7.27 3.69 8.74
N LEU A 9 -8.03 4.74 9.07
CA LEU A 9 -7.81 6.09 8.54
C LEU A 9 -6.40 6.62 8.88
N THR A 10 -5.93 6.37 10.11
CA THR A 10 -4.58 6.77 10.51
C THR A 10 -3.50 6.07 9.66
N HIS A 11 -3.66 4.76 9.40
CA HIS A 11 -2.74 4.03 8.54
C HIS A 11 -2.80 4.51 7.08
N HIS A 12 -3.99 4.81 6.58
CA HIS A 12 -4.19 5.41 5.26
C HIS A 12 -3.44 6.74 5.14
N ASP A 13 -3.64 7.66 6.07
CA ASP A 13 -3.03 8.99 6.03
C ASP A 13 -1.51 8.91 6.11
N GLN A 14 -0.99 8.01 6.95
CA GLN A 14 0.44 7.73 7.03
C GLN A 14 1.01 7.20 5.70
N ALA A 15 0.29 6.29 5.03
CA ALA A 15 0.72 5.72 3.76
C ALA A 15 0.72 6.78 2.64
N VAL A 16 -0.34 7.60 2.54
CA VAL A 16 -0.46 8.68 1.56
C VAL A 16 0.62 9.74 1.79
N GLU A 17 0.83 10.16 3.04
CA GLU A 17 1.84 11.16 3.38
C GLU A 17 3.26 10.64 3.12
N ALA A 18 3.54 9.36 3.39
CA ALA A 18 4.81 8.73 3.03
C ALA A 18 5.04 8.72 1.51
N ALA A 19 4.01 8.40 0.71
CA ALA A 19 4.10 8.45 -0.75
C ALA A 19 4.33 9.87 -1.26
N LYS A 20 3.68 10.87 -0.67
CA LYS A 20 3.88 12.29 -1.00
C LYS A 20 5.30 12.74 -0.70
N ARG A 21 5.84 12.43 0.48
CA ARG A 21 7.22 12.77 0.87
C ARG A 21 8.25 12.13 -0.04
N ALA A 22 8.06 10.86 -0.40
CA ALA A 22 8.93 10.16 -1.35
C ALA A 22 8.93 10.87 -2.73
N GLY A 23 7.75 11.22 -3.24
CA GLY A 23 7.62 11.99 -4.49
C GLY A 23 8.31 13.35 -4.44
N GLN A 24 8.11 14.13 -3.37
CA GLN A 24 8.79 15.42 -3.19
C GLN A 24 10.31 15.28 -3.07
N ARG A 25 10.80 14.20 -2.46
CA ARG A 25 12.23 13.88 -2.42
C ARG A 25 12.75 13.56 -3.82
N LEU A 26 12.04 12.74 -4.59
CA LEU A 26 12.40 12.41 -5.96
C LEU A 26 12.46 13.66 -6.86
N THR A 27 11.47 14.56 -6.78
CA THR A 27 11.49 15.83 -7.53
C THR A 27 12.74 16.63 -7.23
N ARG A 28 13.11 16.79 -5.94
CA ARG A 28 14.33 17.51 -5.56
C ARG A 28 15.60 16.86 -6.12
N LEU A 29 15.69 15.53 -6.10
CA LEU A 29 16.84 14.81 -6.65
C LEU A 29 16.95 14.92 -8.17
N LEU A 30 15.81 15.01 -8.88
CA LEU A 30 15.78 15.27 -10.32
C LEU A 30 16.27 16.69 -10.66
N GLU A 31 16.06 17.65 -9.77
CA GLU A 31 16.52 19.04 -9.94
C GLU A 31 18.02 19.21 -9.64
N THR A 32 18.62 18.34 -8.82
CA THR A 32 20.01 18.46 -8.35
C THR A 32 21.01 17.51 -9.02
N ASP A 33 20.57 16.70 -10.01
CA ASP A 33 21.38 15.71 -10.76
C ASP A 33 22.18 14.75 -9.85
N GLU A 34 21.57 14.31 -8.75
CA GLU A 34 22.23 13.50 -7.72
C GLU A 34 22.39 12.00 -8.08
N PRO A 35 23.47 11.34 -7.59
CA PRO A 35 23.84 9.97 -8.01
C PRO A 35 22.93 8.84 -7.52
N ASN A 36 21.90 9.12 -6.69
CA ASN A 36 21.04 8.09 -6.07
C ASN A 36 19.59 8.09 -6.58
N LEU A 37 19.37 8.56 -7.81
CA LEU A 37 18.03 8.69 -8.39
C LEU A 37 17.27 7.36 -8.46
N ALA A 38 17.96 6.26 -8.79
CA ALA A 38 17.34 4.93 -8.92
C ALA A 38 16.66 4.45 -7.62
N ALA A 39 17.32 4.65 -6.47
CA ALA A 39 16.76 4.27 -5.17
C ALA A 39 15.54 5.13 -4.80
N ALA A 40 15.57 6.42 -5.10
CA ALA A 40 14.44 7.32 -4.86
C ALA A 40 13.25 7.02 -5.78
N ILE A 41 13.49 6.62 -7.03
CA ILE A 41 12.45 6.14 -7.94
C ILE A 41 11.80 4.88 -7.38
N ALA A 42 12.60 3.88 -6.99
CA ALA A 42 12.10 2.62 -6.43
C ALA A 42 11.26 2.85 -5.16
N GLU A 43 11.77 3.68 -4.23
CA GLU A 43 11.02 4.07 -3.02
C GLU A 43 9.69 4.74 -3.38
N THR A 44 9.70 5.70 -4.30
CA THR A 44 8.50 6.44 -4.70
C THR A 44 7.45 5.52 -5.31
N LEU A 45 7.86 4.62 -6.21
CA LEU A 45 6.96 3.64 -6.83
C LEU A 45 6.35 2.71 -5.76
N GLN A 46 7.16 2.22 -4.83
CA GLN A 46 6.71 1.33 -3.76
C GLN A 46 5.72 2.01 -2.84
N ARG A 47 6.04 3.22 -2.36
CA ARG A 47 5.16 3.97 -1.44
C ARG A 47 3.83 4.31 -2.11
N ARG A 48 3.83 4.67 -3.39
CA ARG A 48 2.61 4.91 -4.17
C ARG A 48 1.76 3.64 -4.32
N ALA A 49 2.37 2.52 -4.68
CA ALA A 49 1.66 1.25 -4.81
C ALA A 49 1.08 0.79 -3.47
N TYR A 50 1.80 0.98 -2.37
CA TYR A 50 1.31 0.66 -1.03
C TYR A 50 0.18 1.59 -0.57
N ALA A 51 0.32 2.90 -0.78
CA ALA A 51 -0.74 3.86 -0.47
C ALA A 51 -2.04 3.56 -1.23
N ARG A 52 -1.94 3.07 -2.47
CA ARG A 52 -3.10 2.69 -3.28
C ARG A 52 -3.95 1.60 -2.62
N TRP A 53 -3.34 0.61 -1.96
CA TRP A 53 -4.09 -0.40 -1.21
C TRP A 53 -4.93 0.21 -0.09
N TRP A 54 -4.33 1.13 0.66
CA TRP A 54 -5.04 1.86 1.71
C TRP A 54 -6.14 2.76 1.15
N THR A 55 -5.89 3.50 0.06
CA THR A 55 -6.91 4.35 -0.57
C THR A 55 -8.09 3.51 -1.04
N THR A 56 -7.85 2.40 -1.75
CA THR A 56 -8.94 1.51 -2.19
C THR A 56 -9.73 0.92 -1.02
N LEU A 57 -9.06 0.60 0.10
CA LEU A 57 -9.74 0.15 1.31
C LEU A 57 -10.65 1.25 1.89
N ILE A 58 -10.16 2.49 2.02
CA ILE A 58 -10.94 3.61 2.56
C ILE A 58 -12.09 3.98 1.63
N ASP A 59 -11.86 4.07 0.32
CA ASP A 59 -12.92 4.30 -0.67
C ASP A 59 -14.03 3.26 -0.53
N HIS A 60 -13.68 1.99 -0.31
CA HIS A 60 -14.67 0.93 -0.12
C HIS A 60 -15.48 1.08 1.18
N ILE A 61 -14.91 1.69 2.22
CA ILE A 61 -15.60 1.97 3.48
C ILE A 61 -16.49 3.22 3.34
N GLU A 62 -15.94 4.31 2.80
CA GLU A 62 -16.61 5.61 2.73
C GLU A 62 -17.68 5.66 1.64
N ASP A 63 -17.35 5.23 0.42
CA ASP A 63 -18.27 5.27 -0.73
C ASP A 63 -19.14 4.01 -0.81
N GLY A 64 -18.58 2.85 -0.41
CA GLY A 64 -19.28 1.57 -0.41
C GLY A 64 -20.19 1.36 0.79
N GLY A 65 -19.98 2.11 1.88
CA GLY A 65 -20.70 1.93 3.14
C GLY A 65 -20.41 0.59 3.83
N THR A 66 -19.33 -0.09 3.44
CA THR A 66 -18.95 -1.40 3.97
C THR A 66 -18.44 -1.27 5.40
N ASP A 67 -18.79 -2.23 6.26
CA ASP A 67 -18.23 -2.29 7.62
C ASP A 67 -16.69 -2.36 7.56
N PRO A 68 -15.95 -1.54 8.33
CA PRO A 68 -14.49 -1.45 8.25
C PRO A 68 -13.75 -2.78 8.44
N ALA A 69 -14.24 -3.69 9.29
CA ALA A 69 -13.59 -4.98 9.50
C ALA A 69 -13.80 -5.93 8.33
N THR A 70 -14.99 -5.87 7.73
CA THR A 70 -15.31 -6.62 6.50
C THR A 70 -14.48 -6.11 5.33
N ALA A 71 -14.44 -4.79 5.11
CA ALA A 71 -13.64 -4.17 4.06
C ALA A 71 -12.15 -4.53 4.18
N LEU A 72 -11.58 -4.50 5.39
CA LEU A 72 -10.20 -4.91 5.61
C LEU A 72 -9.99 -6.40 5.28
N THR A 73 -10.91 -7.26 5.68
CA THR A 73 -10.84 -8.70 5.39
C THR A 73 -10.85 -8.96 3.89
N ASP A 74 -11.74 -8.30 3.15
CA ASP A 74 -11.85 -8.44 1.70
C ASP A 74 -10.62 -7.89 0.97
N ALA A 75 -10.09 -6.74 1.41
CA ALA A 75 -8.85 -6.18 0.88
C ALA A 75 -7.66 -7.12 1.10
N ARG A 76 -7.58 -7.76 2.28
CA ARG A 76 -6.55 -8.75 2.59
C ARG A 76 -6.68 -10.02 1.76
N THR A 77 -7.89 -10.52 1.56
CA THR A 77 -8.16 -11.66 0.67
C THR A 77 -7.72 -11.33 -0.76
N THR A 78 -8.07 -10.14 -1.25
CA THR A 78 -7.65 -9.66 -2.57
C THR A 78 -6.12 -9.57 -2.69
N ALA A 79 -5.44 -9.06 -1.66
CA ALA A 79 -3.98 -8.99 -1.63
C ALA A 79 -3.34 -10.39 -1.62
N HIS A 80 -3.89 -11.32 -0.84
CA HIS A 80 -3.43 -12.71 -0.80
C HIS A 80 -3.59 -13.40 -2.16
N ASP A 81 -4.76 -13.27 -2.79
CA ASP A 81 -5.04 -13.87 -4.09
C ASP A 81 -4.16 -13.27 -5.18
N ALA A 82 -3.92 -11.95 -5.14
CA ALA A 82 -2.96 -11.29 -6.01
C ALA A 82 -1.54 -11.87 -5.86
N LEU A 83 -1.08 -12.17 -4.65
CA LEU A 83 0.24 -12.77 -4.41
C LEU A 83 0.34 -14.21 -4.93
N LEU A 84 -0.76 -14.96 -4.96
CA LEU A 84 -0.80 -16.32 -5.51
C LEU A 84 -0.90 -16.34 -7.04
N THR A 85 -1.56 -15.33 -7.61
CA THR A 85 -1.95 -15.34 -9.02
C THR A 85 -1.10 -14.45 -9.92
N LEU A 86 -0.50 -13.36 -9.42
CA LEU A 86 0.27 -12.43 -10.24
C LEU A 86 1.57 -13.10 -10.72
N PRO A 87 1.68 -13.49 -12.01
CA PRO A 87 2.97 -13.84 -12.55
C PRO A 87 3.78 -12.55 -12.66
N ILE A 88 5.04 -12.53 -12.21
CA ILE A 88 5.93 -11.38 -12.48
C ILE A 88 6.05 -11.26 -14.01
N PRO A 89 5.49 -10.21 -14.63
CA PRO A 89 5.48 -10.08 -16.08
C PRO A 89 6.92 -9.98 -16.57
N ARG A 90 7.30 -10.91 -17.45
CA ARG A 90 8.55 -10.81 -18.20
C ARG A 90 8.30 -9.90 -19.40
N SER A 91 8.49 -8.60 -19.18
CA SER A 91 8.45 -7.60 -20.25
C SER A 91 9.85 -7.38 -20.79
N ALA A 92 9.95 -7.07 -22.09
CA ALA A 92 11.21 -6.58 -22.66
C ALA A 92 11.58 -5.19 -22.12
N CYS A 93 10.61 -4.47 -21.54
CA CYS A 93 10.82 -3.16 -20.91
C CYS A 93 11.21 -3.34 -19.43
N PRO A 94 12.44 -2.99 -19.03
CA PRO A 94 12.89 -3.12 -17.63
C PRO A 94 12.04 -2.31 -16.65
N TYR A 95 11.51 -1.16 -17.09
CA TYR A 95 10.62 -0.33 -16.29
C TYR A 95 9.32 -1.05 -15.93
N ALA A 96 8.66 -1.69 -16.91
CA ALA A 96 7.42 -2.43 -16.68
C ALA A 96 7.63 -3.62 -15.75
N THR A 97 8.78 -4.30 -15.84
CA THR A 97 9.14 -5.38 -14.90
C THR A 97 9.41 -4.83 -13.50
N ALA A 98 10.12 -3.70 -13.37
CA ALA A 98 10.36 -3.07 -12.07
C ALA A 98 9.04 -2.63 -11.41
N GLU A 99 8.14 -1.98 -12.16
CA GLU A 99 6.82 -1.59 -11.67
C GLU A 99 6.01 -2.78 -11.16
N ALA A 100 5.98 -3.88 -11.92
CA ALA A 100 5.27 -5.09 -11.50
C ALA A 100 5.85 -5.72 -10.22
N ILE A 101 7.18 -5.76 -10.10
CA ILE A 101 7.86 -6.23 -8.86
C ILE A 101 7.45 -5.33 -7.70
N THR A 102 7.48 -4.01 -7.90
CA THR A 102 7.09 -3.03 -6.87
C THR A 102 5.64 -3.19 -6.42
N VAL A 103 4.71 -3.49 -7.34
CA VAL A 103 3.31 -3.79 -6.99
C VAL A 103 3.21 -5.06 -6.14
N VAL A 104 3.93 -6.12 -6.49
CA VAL A 104 3.96 -7.37 -5.71
C VAL A 104 4.53 -7.13 -4.31
N GLU A 105 5.62 -6.38 -4.19
CA GLU A 105 6.21 -6.04 -2.88
C GLU A 105 5.29 -5.17 -2.03
N ALA A 106 4.63 -4.18 -2.63
CA ALA A 106 3.64 -3.35 -1.93
C ALA A 106 2.44 -4.18 -1.46
N THR A 107 1.97 -5.12 -2.29
CA THR A 107 0.88 -6.05 -1.93
C THR A 107 1.27 -6.94 -0.76
N ARG A 108 2.51 -7.48 -0.78
CA ARG A 108 3.06 -8.28 0.32
C ARG A 108 3.14 -7.47 1.61
N ALA A 109 3.65 -6.24 1.53
CA ALA A 109 3.74 -5.35 2.69
C ALA A 109 2.34 -5.08 3.28
N PHE A 110 1.37 -4.71 2.43
CA PHE A 110 0.00 -4.45 2.88
C PHE A 110 -0.62 -5.69 3.56
N PHE A 111 -0.48 -6.87 2.95
CA PHE A 111 -0.97 -8.11 3.54
C PHE A 111 -0.29 -8.45 4.88
N HIS A 112 1.00 -8.19 5.07
CA HIS A 112 1.64 -8.45 6.35
C HIS A 112 1.28 -7.42 7.42
N ASP A 113 1.34 -6.14 7.09
CA ASP A 113 1.11 -5.06 8.06
C ASP A 113 -0.31 -5.11 8.64
N THR A 114 -1.30 -5.38 7.79
CA THR A 114 -2.70 -5.45 8.19
C THR A 114 -3.06 -6.72 8.98
N ALA A 115 -2.18 -7.73 9.04
CA ALA A 115 -2.44 -8.95 9.80
C ALA A 115 -2.54 -8.64 11.31
N THR A 116 -1.72 -7.71 11.78
CA THR A 116 -1.68 -7.27 13.18
C THR A 116 -2.97 -6.56 13.60
N LEU A 117 -3.63 -5.88 12.67
CA LEU A 117 -4.88 -5.13 12.89
C LEU A 117 -6.09 -6.06 13.05
N MET A 118 -6.05 -7.26 12.47
CA MET A 118 -7.10 -8.27 12.66
C MET A 118 -7.02 -8.98 14.02
N THR A 119 -5.85 -9.02 14.64
CA THR A 119 -5.59 -9.74 15.89
C THR A 119 -5.95 -8.98 17.16
N SER A 120 -6.57 -7.79 17.09
CA SER A 120 -6.94 -7.05 18.30
C SER A 120 -7.90 -7.90 19.17
N PRO A 121 -7.45 -8.39 20.34
CA PRO A 121 -8.26 -9.29 21.12
C PRO A 121 -9.37 -8.48 21.77
N ARG A 122 -10.62 -8.88 21.54
CA ARG A 122 -11.70 -8.62 22.51
C ARG A 122 -11.16 -9.03 23.87
N ARG A 123 -10.96 -8.09 24.79
CA ARG A 123 -10.96 -8.43 26.21
C ARG A 123 -12.36 -8.96 26.53
N PRO A 124 -12.51 -10.20 27.00
CA PRO A 124 -13.74 -10.63 27.63
C PRO A 124 -13.84 -10.01 29.03
N GLU A 125 -15.04 -9.48 29.28
CA GLU A 125 -15.71 -9.14 30.55
C GLU A 125 -15.09 -8.09 31.48
#